data_AF-A0A800XM96-F1
#
_entry.id   AF-A0A800XM96-F1
#
_cell.length_a   1.000
_cell.length_b   1.000
_cell.length_c   1.000
_cell.angle_alpha   90.00
_cell.angle_beta   90.00
_cell.angle_gamma   90.00
#
_symmetry.space_group_name_H-M   'P 1'
#
loop_
_entity.id
_entity.type
_entity.pdbx_description
1 polymer ?
#
loop_
_entity_poly.entity_id
_entity_poly.type
_entity_poly.pdbx_seq_one_letter_code
_entity_poly.pdbx_strand_id
1 'polypeptide(L)'
;MKRTGITNLPLHRGKAPRWLFDRMVRLAGGITEVVVYEYGQEEFLRRVADSYWFQAFSCVLGFDWHSSGTTTTTCGALKIGTRFRRAWH
;
A
#
# COMPACT_ATOMS: atom_id res chain seq x y z
N MET A 1 -15.68 1.81 35.58
CA MET A 1 -15.43 1.79 34.11
C MET A 1 -15.24 0.36 33.66
N LYS A 2 -16.01 -0.13 32.68
CA LYS A 2 -15.81 -1.46 32.07
C LYS A 2 -14.60 -1.40 31.13
N ARG A 3 -13.67 -2.36 31.20
CA ARG A 3 -12.56 -2.51 30.23
C ARG A 3 -13.17 -2.68 28.83
N THR A 4 -12.96 -1.72 27.93
CA THR A 4 -13.52 -1.71 26.57
C THR A 4 -12.58 -2.31 25.50
N GLY A 5 -11.39 -2.76 25.88
CA GLY A 5 -10.48 -3.46 24.99
C GLY A 5 -9.05 -3.53 25.54
N ILE A 6 -8.31 -4.55 25.12
CA ILE A 6 -6.85 -4.64 25.30
C ILE A 6 -6.26 -4.39 23.92
N THR A 7 -5.47 -3.33 23.76
CA THR A 7 -4.72 -3.10 22.52
C THR A 7 -3.29 -3.57 22.72
N ASN A 8 -2.93 -4.64 22.03
CA ASN A 8 -1.56 -5.13 21.95
C ASN A 8 -0.92 -4.50 20.71
N LEU A 9 0.12 -3.68 20.87
CA LEU A 9 0.98 -3.22 19.76
C LEU A 9 2.33 -3.95 19.82
N PRO A 10 2.40 -5.23 19.39
CA PRO A 10 3.68 -5.90 19.22
C PRO A 10 4.44 -5.27 18.05
N LEU A 11 5.73 -4.98 18.23
CA LEU A 11 6.65 -4.68 17.14
C LEU A 11 6.69 -5.87 16.17
N HIS A 12 6.08 -5.73 14.99
CA HIS A 12 6.02 -6.80 14.00
C HIS A 12 7.39 -7.01 13.31
N ARG A 13 8.20 -7.92 13.84
CA ARG A 13 9.24 -8.61 13.06
C ARG A 13 8.57 -9.76 12.31
N GLY A 14 8.22 -9.55 11.04
CA GLY A 14 7.56 -10.57 10.23
C GLY A 14 7.09 -10.05 8.87
N LYS A 15 6.80 -10.97 7.94
CA LYS A 15 6.20 -10.65 6.64
C LYS A 15 4.76 -10.20 6.85
N ALA A 16 4.30 -9.21 6.07
CA ALA A 16 2.90 -8.79 6.08
C ALA A 16 1.97 -10.02 5.93
N PRO A 17 0.95 -10.18 6.80
CA PRO A 17 0.02 -11.29 6.71
C PRO A 17 -0.60 -11.35 5.31
N ARG A 18 -0.76 -12.57 4.76
CA ARG A 18 -1.24 -12.76 3.38
C ARG A 18 -2.57 -12.04 3.12
N TRP A 19 -3.50 -12.12 4.05
CA TRP A 19 -4.81 -11.47 3.95
C TRP A 19 -4.70 -9.94 3.88
N LEU A 20 -3.74 -9.33 4.58
CA LEU A 20 -3.52 -7.89 4.55
C LEU A 20 -2.90 -7.51 3.21
N PHE A 21 -1.88 -8.25 2.79
CA PHE A 21 -1.21 -8.01 1.51
C PHE A 21 -2.17 -8.14 0.32
N ASP A 22 -3.08 -9.11 0.34
CA ASP A 22 -4.11 -9.24 -0.72
C ASP A 22 -5.04 -8.02 -0.76
N ARG A 23 -5.34 -7.38 0.38
CA ARG A 23 -6.07 -6.10 0.43
C ARG A 23 -5.22 -4.94 -0.09
N MET A 24 -3.94 -4.88 0.30
CA MET A 24 -2.98 -3.88 -0.20
C MET A 24 -2.90 -3.91 -1.73
N VAL A 25 -2.82 -5.11 -2.33
CA VAL A 25 -2.78 -5.30 -3.79
C VAL A 25 -4.01 -4.68 -4.47
N ARG A 26 -5.21 -4.96 -3.94
CA ARG A 26 -6.46 -4.43 -4.49
C ARG A 26 -6.53 -2.92 -4.36
N LEU A 27 -6.17 -2.39 -3.19
CA LEU A 27 -6.22 -0.95 -2.94
C LEU A 27 -5.17 -0.19 -3.75
N ALA A 28 -3.94 -0.72 -3.82
CA ALA A 28 -2.86 -0.15 -4.63
C ALA A 28 -3.26 -0.09 -6.11
N GLY A 29 -3.82 -1.18 -6.66
CA GLY A 29 -4.31 -1.20 -8.04
C GLY A 29 -5.45 -0.20 -8.28
N GLY A 30 -6.38 -0.03 -7.33
CA GLY A 30 -7.47 0.95 -7.42
C GLY A 30 -6.98 2.39 -7.40
N ILE A 31 -6.13 2.74 -6.43
CA ILE A 31 -5.60 4.11 -6.32
C ILE A 31 -4.72 4.45 -7.52
N THR A 32 -3.84 3.54 -7.95
CA THR A 32 -3.01 3.76 -9.14
C THR A 32 -3.86 4.00 -10.38
N GLU A 33 -4.93 3.23 -10.58
CA GLU A 33 -5.83 3.43 -11.73
C GLU A 33 -6.48 4.80 -11.70
N VAL A 34 -7.03 5.23 -10.56
CA VAL A 34 -7.66 6.55 -10.43
C VAL A 34 -6.65 7.67 -10.68
N VAL A 35 -5.44 7.58 -10.11
CA VAL A 35 -4.39 8.59 -10.31
C VAL A 35 -3.95 8.64 -11.77
N VAL A 36 -3.78 7.48 -12.42
CA VAL A 36 -3.39 7.42 -13.84
C VAL A 36 -4.53 7.90 -14.75
N TYR A 37 -5.78 7.59 -14.43
CA TYR A 37 -6.94 8.06 -15.18
C TYR A 37 -7.09 9.59 -15.11
N GLU A 38 -6.91 10.18 -13.93
CA GLU A 38 -7.06 11.63 -13.72
C GLU A 38 -5.85 12.44 -14.19
N TYR A 39 -4.62 11.95 -13.98
CA TYR A 39 -3.40 12.74 -14.17
C TYR A 39 -2.36 12.11 -15.12
N GLY A 40 -2.61 10.90 -15.63
CA GLY A 40 -1.69 10.20 -16.52
C GLY A 40 -0.61 9.39 -15.79
N GLN A 41 0.10 8.56 -16.57
CA GLN A 41 1.15 7.67 -16.06
C GLN A 41 2.38 8.41 -15.56
N GLU A 42 2.77 9.48 -16.24
CA GLU A 42 3.96 10.26 -15.91
C GLU A 42 3.82 10.95 -14.54
N GLU A 43 2.64 11.50 -14.25
CA GLU A 43 2.34 12.08 -12.95
C GLU A 43 2.37 11.03 -11.83
N PHE A 44 1.83 9.83 -12.08
CA PHE A 44 1.90 8.74 -11.11
C PHE A 44 3.35 8.39 -10.77
N LEU A 45 4.22 8.27 -11.78
CA LEU A 45 5.64 8.00 -11.57
C LEU A 45 6.33 9.14 -10.79
N ARG A 46 6.01 10.40 -11.11
CA ARG A 46 6.53 11.56 -10.38
C ARG A 46 6.13 11.56 -8.91
N ARG A 47 4.88 11.20 -8.60
CA ARG A 47 4.37 11.05 -7.22
C ARG A 47 5.03 9.91 -6.48
N VAL A 48 5.14 8.73 -7.08
CA VAL A 48 5.79 7.56 -6.46
C VAL A 48 7.29 7.80 -6.22
N ALA A 49 7.93 8.63 -7.04
CA ALA A 49 9.33 9.04 -6.86
C ALA A 49 9.54 10.04 -5.70
N ASP A 50 8.50 10.74 -5.26
CA ASP A 50 8.55 11.59 -4.07
C ASP A 50 8.48 10.71 -2.81
N SER A 51 9.53 10.77 -1.98
CA SER A 51 9.63 9.93 -0.77
C SER A 51 8.51 10.18 0.24
N TYR A 52 8.00 11.41 0.37
CA TYR A 52 6.90 11.72 1.29
C TYR A 52 5.59 11.16 0.76
N TRP A 53 5.33 11.32 -0.54
CA TRP A 53 4.14 10.78 -1.17
C TRP A 53 4.16 9.25 -1.16
N PHE A 54 5.30 8.62 -1.46
CA PHE A 54 5.47 7.18 -1.37
C PHE A 54 5.20 6.63 0.04
N GLN A 55 5.71 7.33 1.06
CA GLN A 55 5.50 6.96 2.45
C GLN A 55 4.02 7.11 2.84
N ALA A 56 3.39 8.24 2.49
CA ALA A 56 1.97 8.47 2.73
C ALA A 56 1.11 7.41 2.03
N PHE A 57 1.43 7.09 0.79
CA PHE A 57 0.76 6.04 0.02
C PHE A 57 0.92 4.67 0.70
N SER A 58 2.12 4.33 1.18
CA SER A 58 2.35 3.11 1.95
C SER A 58 1.50 3.04 3.22
N CYS A 59 1.35 4.17 3.93
CA CYS A 59 0.45 4.27 5.07
C CYS A 59 -1.02 4.03 4.70
N VAL A 60 -1.48 4.61 3.60
CA VAL A 60 -2.85 4.40 3.08
C VAL A 60 -3.11 2.94 2.74
N LEU A 61 -2.09 2.21 2.23
CA LEU A 61 -2.22 0.78 1.97
C LEU A 61 -2.31 -0.08 3.25
N GLY A 62 -2.06 0.49 4.42
CA GLY A 62 -2.13 -0.20 5.71
C GLY A 62 -0.77 -0.63 6.26
N PHE A 63 0.31 0.05 5.87
CA PHE A 63 1.65 -0.14 6.43
C PHE A 63 1.99 0.97 7.43
N ASP A 64 2.60 0.65 8.57
CA ASP A 64 3.01 1.69 9.52
C ASP A 64 4.31 2.38 9.11
N TRP A 65 4.40 3.67 9.42
CA TRP A 65 5.52 4.55 9.06
C TRP A 65 6.88 4.07 9.58
N HIS A 66 6.90 3.29 10.66
CA HIS A 66 8.10 2.76 11.31
C HIS A 66 8.47 1.34 10.84
N SER A 67 7.82 0.81 9.79
CA SER A 67 8.09 -0.55 9.33
C SER A 67 9.33 -0.59 8.44
N SER A 68 10.29 -1.46 8.74
CA SER A 68 11.51 -1.62 7.92
C SER A 68 11.24 -2.20 6.52
N GLY A 69 10.07 -2.83 6.32
CA GLY A 69 9.68 -3.48 5.06
C GLY A 69 8.78 -2.65 4.15
N THR A 70 8.58 -1.36 4.45
CA THR A 70 7.60 -0.49 3.74
C THR A 70 7.85 -0.46 2.24
N THR A 71 9.07 -0.12 1.81
CA THR A 71 9.42 -0.05 0.38
C THR A 71 9.19 -1.37 -0.33
N THR A 72 9.70 -2.47 0.22
CA THR A 72 9.57 -3.80 -0.39
C THR A 72 8.11 -4.23 -0.52
N THR A 73 7.30 -3.97 0.51
CA THR A 73 5.90 -4.42 0.53
C THR A 73 5.01 -3.57 -0.37
N THR A 74 5.16 -2.24 -0.32
CA THR A 74 4.41 -1.32 -1.19
C THR A 74 4.73 -1.57 -2.66
N CYS A 75 6.00 -1.73 -3.03
CA CYS A 75 6.39 -2.07 -4.40
C CYS A 75 5.84 -3.43 -4.83
N GLY A 76 5.84 -4.42 -3.94
CA GLY A 76 5.23 -5.73 -4.18
C GLY A 76 3.72 -5.62 -4.47
N ALA A 77 3.00 -4.85 -3.66
CA ALA A 77 1.56 -4.62 -3.84
C ALA A 77 1.25 -3.92 -5.17
N LEU A 78 2.01 -2.87 -5.52
CA LEU A 78 1.89 -2.14 -6.79
C LEU A 78 2.14 -3.05 -8.00
N LYS A 79 3.21 -3.84 -7.97
CA LYS A 79 3.57 -4.76 -9.07
C LYS A 79 2.45 -5.74 -9.38
N ILE A 80 1.81 -6.29 -8.35
CA ILE A 80 0.72 -7.27 -8.52
C ILE A 80 -0.58 -6.55 -8.90
N GLY A 81 -0.90 -5.45 -8.21
CA GLY A 81 -2.16 -4.71 -8.38
C GLY A 81 -2.33 -4.14 -9.80
N THR A 82 -1.25 -3.60 -10.36
CA THR A 82 -1.26 -3.05 -11.73
C THR A 82 -1.30 -4.14 -12.81
N ARG A 83 -0.71 -5.32 -12.54
CA ARG A 83 -0.73 -6.46 -13.46
C ARG A 83 -2.09 -7.16 -13.50
N PHE A 84 -2.80 -7.23 -12.37
CA PHE A 84 -4.10 -7.88 -12.28
C PHE A 84 -5.17 -7.18 -13.13
N ARG A 85 -5.03 -5.85 -13.35
CA ARG A 85 -6.01 -5.05 -14.10
C ARG A 85 -5.75 -4.99 -15.61
N ARG A 86 -4.51 -5.19 -16.06
CA ARG A 86 -4.18 -5.36 -17.49
C ARG A 86 -4.81 -6.60 -18.13
N ALA A 87 -5.31 -7.55 -17.33
CA ALA A 87 -5.99 -8.74 -17.84
C ALA A 87 -7.49 -8.53 -18.14
N TRP A 88 -8.04 -7.35 -17.81
CA TRP A 88 -9.48 -7.03 -17.96
C TRP A 88 -9.74 -5.91 -18.98
N HIS A 89 -8.72 -5.50 -19.73
CA HIS A 89 -8.79 -4.58 -20.87
C HIS A 89 -8.12 -5.25 -22.08
#